data_AF-A0A151QF42-F1
#
_entry.id   AF-A0A151QF42-F1
#
_cell.length_a   1.000
_cell.length_b   1.000
_cell.length_c   1.000
_cell.angle_alpha   90.00
_cell.angle_beta   90.00
_cell.angle_gamma   90.00
#
_symmetry.space_group_name_H-M   'P 1'
#
loop_
_entity.id
_entity.type
_entity.pdbx_description
1 polymer ?
#
loop_
_entity_poly.entity_id
_entity_poly.type
_entity_poly.pdbx_seq_one_letter_code
_entity_poly.pdbx_strand_id
1 'polypeptide(L)'
;MDDKVVFFRHHLSAQEFFSGIYLVLRAVKLRLKMLGNRPCFSLKLGSVSSKRVEFARVNERVQQCLLLNELIKDWPCGFLAICSEIGLSQRVFDDSYKLPTWLRGVIDQLKPGQSRIRKPQLCTVRKKLRQIHRRKTGDWRTERANLLLTKAGFQL
;
A
#
# COMPACT_ATOMS: atom_id res chain seq x y z
N MET A 1 -5.30 -34.21 0.44
CA MET A 1 -6.64 -33.75 0.86
C MET A 1 -6.82 -32.37 0.27
N ASP A 2 -7.75 -32.21 -0.67
CA ASP A 2 -8.09 -30.88 -1.18
C ASP A 2 -9.00 -30.20 -0.18
N ASP A 3 -8.39 -29.45 0.74
CA ASP A 3 -9.11 -28.68 1.75
C ASP A 3 -9.90 -27.57 1.05
N LYS A 4 -11.21 -27.82 0.89
CA LYS A 4 -12.17 -26.87 0.35
C LYS A 4 -12.61 -25.91 1.45
N VAL A 5 -12.47 -24.62 1.20
CA VAL A 5 -12.93 -23.54 2.08
C VAL A 5 -14.18 -22.93 1.47
N VAL A 6 -15.26 -22.86 2.24
CA VAL A 6 -16.47 -22.14 1.83
C VAL A 6 -16.38 -20.70 2.34
N PHE A 7 -16.31 -19.73 1.43
CA PHE A 7 -16.22 -18.32 1.78
C PHE A 7 -17.14 -17.46 0.92
N PHE A 8 -18.07 -16.74 1.57
CA PHE A 8 -19.04 -15.85 0.91
C PHE A 8 -19.67 -16.46 -0.36
N ARG A 9 -20.16 -17.70 -0.24
CA ARG A 9 -20.79 -18.48 -1.34
C ARG A 9 -19.84 -18.96 -2.45
N HIS A 10 -18.54 -18.81 -2.28
CA HIS A 10 -17.54 -19.44 -3.13
C HIS A 10 -16.99 -20.71 -2.48
N HIS A 11 -16.82 -21.75 -3.29
CA HIS A 11 -16.04 -22.92 -2.92
C HIS A 11 -14.62 -22.72 -3.44
N LEU A 12 -13.70 -22.45 -2.51
CA LEU A 12 -12.32 -22.10 -2.81
C LEU A 12 -11.41 -23.25 -2.38
N SER A 13 -10.27 -23.41 -3.05
CA SER A 13 -9.17 -24.16 -2.45
C SER A 13 -8.62 -23.36 -1.26
N ALA A 14 -8.10 -24.04 -0.24
CA ALA A 14 -7.43 -23.38 0.87
C ALA A 14 -6.32 -22.43 0.38
N GLN A 15 -5.55 -22.85 -0.63
CA GLN A 15 -4.50 -22.03 -1.23
C GLN A 15 -5.07 -20.73 -1.83
N GLU A 16 -6.15 -20.82 -2.60
CA GLU A 16 -6.78 -19.65 -3.21
C GLU A 16 -7.33 -18.69 -2.15
N PHE A 17 -8.01 -19.22 -1.14
CA PHE A 17 -8.52 -18.44 -0.01
C PHE A 17 -7.38 -17.71 0.73
N PHE A 18 -6.37 -18.44 1.20
CA PHE A 18 -5.27 -17.85 1.96
C PHE A 18 -4.42 -16.88 1.12
N SER A 19 -4.28 -17.12 -0.19
CA SER A 19 -3.58 -16.18 -1.08
C SER A 19 -4.31 -14.83 -1.18
N GLY A 20 -5.64 -14.84 -1.32
CA GLY A 20 -6.43 -13.61 -1.38
C GLY A 20 -6.45 -12.87 -0.04
N ILE A 21 -6.64 -13.61 1.06
CA ILE A 21 -6.56 -13.06 2.41
C ILE A 21 -5.19 -12.42 2.69
N TYR A 22 -4.11 -13.08 2.27
CA TYR A 22 -2.76 -12.52 2.38
C TYR A 22 -2.63 -11.18 1.66
N LEU A 23 -3.15 -11.08 0.43
CA LEU A 23 -3.11 -9.84 -0.35
C LEU A 23 -3.88 -8.71 0.33
N VAL A 24 -5.09 -9.00 0.81
CA VAL A 24 -5.93 -8.06 1.56
C VAL A 24 -5.20 -7.57 2.82
N LEU A 25 -4.71 -8.50 3.64
CA LEU A 25 -4.03 -8.17 4.89
C LEU A 25 -2.76 -7.36 4.62
N ARG A 26 -1.98 -7.72 3.61
CA ARG A 26 -0.77 -6.99 3.20
C ARG A 26 -1.09 -5.57 2.76
N ALA A 27 -2.10 -5.38 1.91
CA ALA A 27 -2.51 -4.07 1.42
C ALA A 27 -2.95 -3.15 2.56
N VAL A 28 -3.80 -3.66 3.46
CA VAL A 28 -4.31 -2.92 4.62
C VAL A 28 -3.17 -2.59 5.60
N LYS A 29 -2.32 -3.55 5.96
CA LYS A 29 -1.17 -3.31 6.86
C LYS A 29 -0.22 -2.26 6.31
N LEU A 30 0.08 -2.31 5.00
CA LEU A 30 0.95 -1.32 4.35
C LEU A 30 0.31 0.07 4.43
N ARG A 31 -1.00 0.17 4.24
CA ARG A 31 -1.73 1.43 4.28
C ARG A 31 -1.80 2.01 5.70
N LEU A 32 -2.13 1.19 6.69
CA LEU A 32 -2.12 1.59 8.10
C LEU A 32 -0.73 2.09 8.52
N LYS A 33 0.34 1.40 8.13
CA LYS A 33 1.72 1.86 8.36
C LYS A 33 1.98 3.25 7.78
N MET A 34 1.50 3.53 6.56
CA MET A 34 1.68 4.85 5.92
C MET A 34 0.86 5.96 6.59
N LEU A 35 -0.29 5.62 7.19
CA LEU A 35 -1.14 6.60 7.89
C LEU A 35 -0.59 6.97 9.27
N GLY A 36 0.25 6.13 9.88
CA GLY A 36 0.72 6.32 11.26
C GLY A 36 -0.40 6.06 12.28
N ASN A 37 -0.26 6.58 13.50
CA ASN A 37 -1.26 6.48 14.59
C ASN A 37 -2.57 7.26 14.31
N ARG A 38 -2.98 7.44 13.06
CA ARG A 38 -4.28 8.04 12.76
C ARG A 38 -5.38 7.09 13.25
N PRO A 39 -6.36 7.61 14.00
CA PRO A 39 -7.46 6.77 14.47
C PRO A 39 -8.21 6.23 13.24
N CYS A 40 -8.28 4.90 13.16
CA CYS A 40 -9.22 4.20 12.32
C CYS A 40 -10.35 3.73 13.25
N PHE A 41 -11.46 4.47 13.22
CA PHE A 41 -12.64 4.29 14.04
C PHE A 41 -13.29 2.91 13.86
N SER A 42 -13.26 2.36 12.64
CA SER A 42 -13.81 1.01 12.39
C SER A 42 -12.97 -0.10 13.00
N LEU A 43 -11.64 0.05 13.01
CA LEU A 43 -10.74 -1.04 13.36
C LEU A 43 -10.62 -1.27 14.87
N LYS A 44 -10.91 -0.27 15.73
CA LYS A 44 -10.72 -0.35 17.22
C LYS A 44 -9.45 -1.10 17.64
N LEU A 45 -8.43 -1.05 16.80
CA LEU A 45 -7.19 -1.82 16.89
C LEU A 45 -6.09 -0.89 17.36
N GLY A 46 -5.14 -1.44 18.11
CA GLY A 46 -3.91 -0.71 18.42
C GLY A 46 -3.04 -0.51 17.18
N SER A 47 -1.76 -0.19 17.41
CA SER A 47 -0.77 -0.18 16.33
C SER A 47 -0.56 -1.58 15.76
N VAL A 48 -0.94 -1.81 14.49
CA VAL A 48 -0.73 -3.08 13.80
C VAL A 48 0.68 -3.11 13.21
N SER A 49 1.51 -4.02 13.73
CA SER A 49 2.88 -4.24 13.26
C SER A 49 2.93 -4.64 11.78
N SER A 50 3.84 -4.03 11.02
CA SER A 50 4.09 -4.41 9.62
C SER A 50 4.96 -5.66 9.46
N LYS A 51 5.44 -6.25 10.57
CA LYS A 51 6.27 -7.47 10.53
C LYS A 51 5.46 -8.65 10.01
N ARG A 52 6.16 -9.65 9.46
CA ARG A 52 5.55 -10.95 9.16
C ARG A 52 5.10 -11.61 10.47
N VAL A 53 3.99 -12.36 10.42
CA VAL A 53 3.40 -13.01 11.59
C VAL A 53 4.41 -13.91 12.31
N GLU A 54 5.22 -14.65 11.54
CA GLU A 54 6.28 -15.53 12.06
C GLU A 54 7.28 -14.81 12.98
N PHE A 55 7.61 -13.54 12.68
CA PHE A 55 8.56 -12.72 13.44
C PHE A 55 7.90 -11.75 14.44
N ALA A 56 6.57 -11.77 14.52
CA ALA A 56 5.82 -10.89 15.39
C ALA A 56 5.76 -11.44 16.82
N ARG A 57 5.83 -10.56 17.83
CA ARG A 57 5.59 -10.93 19.24
C ARG A 57 4.13 -11.36 19.43
N VAL A 58 3.81 -12.08 20.50
CA VAL A 58 2.45 -12.59 20.78
C VAL A 58 1.39 -11.49 20.66
N ASN A 59 1.61 -10.34 21.32
CA ASN A 59 0.67 -9.21 21.23
C ASN A 59 0.49 -8.69 19.79
N GLU A 60 1.58 -8.62 19.01
CA GLU A 60 1.52 -8.20 17.61
C GLU A 60 0.77 -9.23 16.73
N ARG A 61 0.87 -10.53 17.05
CA ARG A 61 0.11 -11.59 16.38
C ARG A 61 -1.38 -11.48 16.70
N VAL A 62 -1.73 -11.26 17.97
CA VAL A 62 -3.12 -11.03 18.39
C VAL A 62 -3.73 -9.85 17.64
N GLN A 63 -3.03 -8.72 17.55
CA GLN A 63 -3.53 -7.55 16.79
C GLN A 63 -3.70 -7.86 15.29
N GLN A 64 -2.83 -8.68 14.70
CA GLN A 64 -2.96 -9.09 13.30
C GLN A 64 -4.15 -10.05 13.08
N CYS A 65 -4.41 -10.96 14.03
CA CYS A 65 -5.58 -11.84 13.99
C CYS A 65 -6.88 -11.05 14.19
N LEU A 66 -6.90 -10.07 15.09
CA LEU A 66 -8.03 -9.18 15.27
C LEU A 66 -8.30 -8.35 14.01
N LEU A 67 -7.26 -7.80 13.37
CA LEU A 67 -7.40 -7.13 12.07
C LEU A 67 -7.99 -8.07 11.01
N LEU A 68 -7.50 -9.30 10.94
CA LEU A 68 -8.01 -10.28 10.00
C LEU A 68 -9.49 -10.58 10.26
N ASN A 69 -9.87 -10.75 11.53
CA ASN A 69 -11.26 -10.94 11.92
C ASN A 69 -12.14 -9.78 11.47
N GLU A 70 -11.74 -8.53 11.74
CA GLU A 70 -12.50 -7.35 11.32
C GLU A 70 -12.64 -7.24 9.79
N LEU A 71 -11.60 -7.63 9.05
CA LEU A 71 -11.66 -7.64 7.58
C LEU A 71 -12.67 -8.68 7.03
N ILE A 72 -12.87 -9.78 7.74
CA ILE A 72 -13.67 -10.92 7.27
C ILE A 72 -15.10 -10.92 7.83
N LYS A 73 -15.30 -10.40 9.06
CA LYS A 73 -16.52 -10.53 9.86
C LYS A 73 -17.81 -10.15 9.12
N ASP A 74 -17.75 -9.13 8.26
CA ASP A 74 -18.87 -8.67 7.43
C ASP A 74 -18.47 -8.55 5.95
N TRP A 75 -17.72 -9.52 5.44
CA TRP A 75 -17.29 -9.51 4.05
C TRP A 75 -18.48 -9.46 3.06
N PRO A 76 -18.41 -8.70 1.96
CA PRO A 76 -17.36 -7.74 1.58
C PRO A 76 -17.54 -6.34 2.20
N CYS A 77 -18.70 -6.06 2.79
CA CYS A 77 -19.09 -4.71 3.25
C CYS A 77 -18.12 -4.14 4.29
N GLY A 78 -17.74 -4.93 5.30
CA GLY A 78 -16.78 -4.52 6.34
C GLY A 78 -15.42 -4.16 5.75
N PHE A 79 -14.92 -4.98 4.82
CA PHE A 79 -13.68 -4.71 4.10
C PHE A 79 -13.76 -3.40 3.30
N LEU A 80 -14.85 -3.17 2.57
CA LEU A 80 -15.04 -1.94 1.78
C LEU A 80 -15.12 -0.70 2.67
N ALA A 81 -15.78 -0.79 3.82
CA ALA A 81 -15.85 0.28 4.81
C ALA A 81 -14.46 0.64 5.36
N ILE A 82 -13.67 -0.37 5.76
CA ILE A 82 -12.29 -0.20 6.20
C ILE A 82 -11.45 0.45 5.10
N CYS A 83 -11.56 -0.03 3.86
CA CYS A 83 -10.83 0.51 2.72
C CYS A 83 -11.17 1.98 2.45
N SER A 84 -12.46 2.34 2.52
CA SER A 84 -12.91 3.72 2.36
C SER A 84 -12.30 4.62 3.43
N GLU A 85 -12.31 4.18 4.69
CA GLU A 85 -11.80 4.94 5.82
C GLU A 85 -10.28 5.16 5.77
N ILE A 86 -9.50 4.12 5.45
CA ILE A 86 -8.05 4.23 5.31
C ILE A 86 -7.62 4.81 3.95
N GLY A 87 -8.59 5.10 3.06
CA GLY A 87 -8.33 5.56 1.69
C GLY A 87 -7.51 4.57 0.87
N LEU A 88 -7.79 3.27 1.02
CA LEU A 88 -7.29 2.23 0.12
C LEU A 88 -8.03 2.32 -1.22
N SER A 89 -7.33 2.07 -2.32
CA SER A 89 -7.88 2.13 -3.69
C SER A 89 -7.41 0.92 -4.48
N GLN A 90 -8.01 0.69 -5.65
CA GLN A 90 -7.67 -0.41 -6.56
C GLN A 90 -6.17 -0.50 -6.87
N ARG A 91 -5.48 0.65 -6.93
CA ARG A 91 -4.05 0.75 -7.23
C ARG A 91 -3.14 -0.09 -6.33
N VAL A 92 -3.54 -0.37 -5.09
CA VAL A 92 -2.74 -1.19 -4.19
C VAL A 92 -2.73 -2.66 -4.64
N PHE A 93 -3.69 -3.04 -5.47
CA PHE A 93 -3.90 -4.36 -6.03
C PHE A 93 -3.55 -4.45 -7.53
N ASP A 94 -2.72 -3.53 -8.04
CA ASP A 94 -2.30 -3.44 -9.45
C ASP A 94 -1.97 -4.82 -10.08
N ASP A 95 -2.20 -4.91 -11.40
CA ASP A 95 -2.18 -6.12 -12.26
C ASP A 95 -0.96 -7.05 -12.13
N SER A 96 0.12 -6.58 -11.49
CA SER A 96 1.25 -7.42 -11.08
C SER A 96 0.86 -8.60 -10.18
N TYR A 97 -0.28 -8.53 -9.49
CA TYR A 97 -0.79 -9.61 -8.67
C TYR A 97 -1.85 -10.40 -9.44
N LYS A 98 -1.66 -11.72 -9.51
CA LYS A 98 -2.73 -12.64 -9.94
C LYS A 98 -3.81 -12.67 -8.85
N LEU A 99 -4.77 -11.76 -8.95
CA LEU A 99 -5.89 -11.65 -8.02
C LEU A 99 -6.83 -12.86 -8.18
N PRO A 100 -7.17 -13.57 -7.09
CA PRO A 100 -8.23 -14.57 -7.09
C PRO A 100 -9.55 -13.98 -7.59
N THR A 101 -10.35 -14.79 -8.30
CA THR A 101 -11.59 -14.33 -8.93
C THR A 101 -12.60 -13.82 -7.90
N TRP A 102 -12.72 -14.52 -6.77
CA TRP A 102 -13.58 -14.14 -5.65
C TRP A 102 -13.23 -12.78 -5.04
N LEU A 103 -11.95 -12.40 -5.11
CA LEU A 103 -11.45 -11.14 -4.57
C LEU A 103 -11.56 -9.99 -5.59
N ARG A 104 -11.41 -10.29 -6.88
CA ARG A 104 -11.45 -9.30 -7.96
C ARG A 104 -12.75 -8.48 -7.95
N GLY A 105 -13.91 -9.15 -7.89
CA GLY A 105 -15.20 -8.45 -7.90
C GLY A 105 -15.43 -7.53 -6.69
N VAL A 106 -14.72 -7.76 -5.58
CA VAL A 106 -14.76 -6.87 -4.41
C VAL A 106 -13.78 -5.70 -4.57
N ILE A 107 -12.58 -5.96 -5.10
CA ILE A 107 -11.58 -4.92 -5.38
C ILE A 107 -12.12 -3.92 -6.40
N ASP A 108 -12.87 -4.38 -7.42
CA ASP A 108 -13.45 -3.54 -8.46
C ASP A 108 -14.45 -2.50 -7.89
N GLN A 109 -15.00 -2.74 -6.70
CA GLN A 109 -15.87 -1.80 -5.99
C GLN A 109 -15.10 -0.69 -5.25
N LEU A 110 -13.78 -0.84 -5.08
CA LEU A 110 -12.95 0.21 -4.50
C LEU A 110 -12.79 1.38 -5.47
N LYS A 111 -12.49 2.57 -4.92
CA LYS A 111 -12.22 3.75 -5.77
C LYS A 111 -11.05 3.44 -6.72
N PRO A 112 -11.16 3.77 -8.02
CA PRO A 112 -10.03 3.68 -8.94
C PRO A 112 -8.94 4.63 -8.46
N GLY A 113 -7.73 4.11 -8.29
CA GLY A 113 -6.63 4.91 -7.78
C GLY A 113 -6.17 5.91 -8.83
N GLN A 114 -6.27 7.21 -8.56
CA GLN A 114 -5.74 8.20 -9.48
C GLN A 114 -4.21 8.04 -9.58
N SER A 115 -3.72 7.80 -10.79
CA SER A 115 -2.30 7.92 -11.08
C SER A 115 -1.94 9.39 -10.88
N ARG A 116 -1.22 9.72 -9.79
CA ARG A 116 -0.57 11.03 -9.70
C ARG A 116 0.30 11.15 -10.95
N ILE A 117 -0.14 11.94 -11.92
CA ILE A 117 0.69 12.44 -13.01
C ILE A 117 1.82 13.20 -12.31
N ARG A 118 2.94 12.51 -12.06
CA ARG A 118 4.13 13.16 -11.51
C ARG A 118 4.55 14.15 -12.57
N LYS A 119 4.36 15.46 -12.30
CA LYS A 119 4.84 16.52 -13.21
C LYS A 119 6.29 16.18 -13.60
N PRO A 120 6.58 15.85 -14.87
CA PRO A 120 7.86 15.26 -15.27
C PRO A 120 9.06 16.17 -14.96
N GLN A 121 8.81 17.47 -14.91
CA GLN A 121 9.82 18.50 -14.62
C GLN A 121 10.56 18.29 -13.30
N LEU A 122 9.87 17.99 -12.19
CA LEU A 122 10.52 17.81 -10.88
C LEU A 122 11.43 16.56 -10.82
N CYS A 123 11.10 15.54 -11.63
CA CYS A 123 11.89 14.32 -11.71
C CYS A 123 13.19 14.55 -12.49
N THR A 124 13.19 15.42 -13.51
CA THR A 124 14.39 15.73 -14.30
C THR A 124 15.42 16.55 -13.50
N VAL A 125 14.99 17.55 -12.74
CA VAL A 125 15.88 18.36 -11.89
C VAL A 125 16.51 17.50 -10.79
N ARG A 126 15.71 16.67 -10.11
CA ARG A 126 16.22 15.75 -9.08
C ARG A 126 17.21 14.72 -9.65
N LYS A 127 16.98 14.23 -10.87
CA LYS A 127 17.92 13.33 -11.56
C LYS A 127 19.24 14.05 -11.88
N LYS A 128 19.20 15.26 -12.45
CA LYS A 128 20.40 16.07 -12.73
C LYS A 128 21.18 16.42 -11.47
N LEU A 129 20.51 16.83 -10.39
CA LEU A 129 21.16 17.09 -9.10
C LEU A 129 21.87 15.85 -8.54
N ARG A 130 21.24 14.67 -8.64
CA ARG A 130 21.89 13.40 -8.25
C ARG A 130 23.09 13.07 -9.13
N GLN A 131 23.02 13.37 -10.43
CA GLN A 131 24.12 13.16 -11.37
C GLN A 131 25.31 14.07 -11.06
N ILE A 132 25.08 15.38 -10.85
CA ILE A 132 26.10 16.36 -10.43
C ILE A 132 26.75 15.92 -9.12
N HIS A 133 25.94 15.54 -8.13
CA HIS A 133 26.44 15.12 -6.82
C HIS A 133 27.25 13.81 -6.86
N ARG A 134 26.94 12.89 -7.79
CA ARG A 134 27.70 11.65 -7.98
C ARG A 134 29.05 11.88 -8.65
N ARG A 135 29.14 12.84 -9.57
CA ARG A 135 30.37 13.15 -10.31
C ARG A 135 31.42 13.87 -9.44
N LYS A 136 30.99 14.64 -8.42
CA LYS A 136 31.86 15.39 -7.49
C LYS A 136 33.05 16.09 -8.20
N THR A 137 32.80 16.69 -9.37
CA THR A 137 33.77 17.54 -10.07
C THR A 137 34.09 18.78 -9.22
N GLY A 138 35.24 19.43 -9.43
CA GLY A 138 35.66 20.60 -8.63
C GLY A 138 34.56 21.65 -8.45
N ASP A 139 33.75 21.87 -9.49
CA ASP A 139 32.69 22.89 -9.54
C ASP A 139 31.27 22.35 -9.29
N TRP A 140 31.12 21.15 -8.71
CA TRP A 140 29.80 20.53 -8.53
C TRP A 140 28.83 21.38 -7.69
N ARG A 141 29.36 22.22 -6.79
CA ARG A 141 28.55 23.15 -5.98
C ARG A 141 27.99 24.28 -6.84
N THR A 142 28.79 24.80 -7.76
CA THR A 142 28.42 25.86 -8.71
C THR A 142 27.41 25.37 -9.74
N GLU A 143 27.64 24.20 -10.35
CA GLU A 143 26.67 23.58 -11.26
C GLU A 143 25.32 23.30 -10.58
N ARG A 144 25.37 22.85 -9.32
CA ARG A 144 24.18 22.63 -8.51
C ARG A 144 23.43 23.94 -8.23
N ALA A 145 24.14 25.01 -7.87
CA ALA A 145 23.53 26.32 -7.61
C ALA A 145 22.87 26.89 -8.87
N ASN A 146 23.58 26.87 -10.00
CA ASN A 146 23.06 27.34 -11.29
C ASN A 146 21.79 26.59 -11.70
N LEU A 147 21.80 25.25 -11.61
CA LEU A 147 20.62 24.45 -11.96
C LEU A 147 19.39 24.79 -11.10
N LEU A 148 19.59 25.11 -9.81
CA LEU A 148 18.51 25.50 -8.90
C LEU A 148 18.02 26.93 -9.19
N LEU A 149 18.93 27.87 -9.44
CA LEU A 149 18.61 29.27 -9.74
C LEU A 149 17.87 29.41 -11.07
N THR A 150 18.34 28.76 -12.14
CA THR A 150 17.65 28.73 -13.44
C THR A 150 16.25 28.12 -13.33
N LYS A 151 16.05 27.14 -12.44
CA LYS A 151 14.72 26.54 -12.22
C LYS A 151 13.82 27.36 -11.32
N ALA A 152 14.38 28.22 -10.47
CA ALA A 152 13.65 29.17 -9.65
C ALA A 152 13.31 30.47 -10.41
N GLY A 153 13.77 30.62 -11.66
CA GLY A 153 13.48 31.78 -12.51
C GLY A 153 14.47 32.92 -12.37
N PHE A 154 15.60 32.72 -11.67
CA PHE A 154 16.69 33.68 -11.61
C PHE A 154 17.58 33.50 -12.84
N GLN A 155 17.79 34.58 -13.59
CA GLN A 155 18.81 34.65 -14.66
C GLN A 155 20.13 35.09 -14.03
N LEU A 156 21.19 34.32 -14.29
CA LEU A 156 22.58 34.61 -13.95
C LEU A 156 23.32 35.06 -15.22
#